data_AF-A0A6P0XU28-F1
#
_entry.id   AF-A0A6P0XU28-F1
#
_cell.length_a   1.000
_cell.length_b   1.000
_cell.length_c   1.000
_cell.angle_alpha   90.00
_cell.angle_beta   90.00
_cell.angle_gamma   90.00
#
_symmetry.space_group_name_H-M   'P 1'
#
loop_
_entity.id
_entity.type
_entity.pdbx_description
1 polymer ?
#
loop_
_entity_poly.entity_id
_entity_poly.type
_entity_poly.pdbx_seq_one_letter_code
_entity_poly.pdbx_strand_id
1 'polypeptide(L)'
;MELFDNLNLAMFSGKGGVGKTTTSCAFACQWAKKFPDEKILLISTDPAHSLGDVLQIEVTDTPTPLQSLPNLSVRALDANLLLEEFKQRYGDIL
;
A
#
# COMPACT_ATOMS: atom_id res chain seq x y z
N MET A 1 -11.92 15.00 19.30
CA MET A 1 -11.97 13.73 18.58
C MET A 1 -12.24 14.09 17.13
N GLU A 2 -11.20 14.05 16.31
CA GLU A 2 -11.36 14.32 14.88
C GLU A 2 -12.08 13.12 14.25
N LEU A 3 -12.83 13.36 13.17
CA LEU A 3 -13.67 12.35 12.50
C LEU A 3 -12.91 11.09 12.04
N PHE A 4 -11.58 11.14 12.04
CA PHE A 4 -10.70 10.10 11.49
C PHE A 4 -9.87 9.35 12.53
N ASP A 5 -9.98 9.63 13.84
CA ASP A 5 -9.16 8.97 14.87
C ASP A 5 -9.35 7.42 14.96
N ASN A 6 -10.29 6.84 14.20
CA ASN A 6 -10.51 5.39 14.05
C ASN A 6 -10.61 4.99 12.56
N LEU A 7 -9.60 5.33 11.75
CA LEU A 7 -9.57 5.02 10.33
C LEU A 7 -8.90 3.67 10.04
N ASN A 8 -9.70 2.66 9.65
CA ASN A 8 -9.16 1.33 9.30
C ASN A 8 -8.80 1.17 7.81
N LEU A 9 -9.39 1.97 6.91
CA LEU A 9 -9.18 1.88 5.47
C LEU A 9 -9.29 3.26 4.81
N ALA A 10 -8.25 3.65 4.09
CA ALA A 10 -8.25 4.81 3.20
C ALA A 10 -7.99 4.35 1.77
N MET A 11 -8.87 4.71 0.83
CA MET A 11 -8.73 4.35 -0.58
C MET A 11 -8.44 5.60 -1.42
N PHE A 12 -7.40 5.52 -2.25
CA PHE A 12 -7.02 6.57 -3.19
C PHE A 12 -7.32 6.11 -4.62
N SER A 13 -8.30 6.73 -5.26
CA SER A 13 -8.76 6.36 -6.61
C SER A 13 -8.88 7.59 -7.50
N GLY A 14 -8.82 7.39 -8.82
CA GLY A 14 -8.83 8.47 -9.82
C GLY A 14 -8.15 8.07 -11.13
N LYS A 15 -8.23 8.96 -12.12
CA LYS A 15 -7.64 8.76 -13.45
C LYS A 15 -6.10 8.65 -13.40
N GLY A 16 -5.48 8.24 -14.51
CA GLY A 16 -4.02 8.28 -14.66
C GLY A 16 -3.48 9.71 -14.54
N GLY A 17 -2.34 9.89 -13.86
CA GLY A 17 -1.66 11.18 -13.77
C GLY A 17 -2.21 12.19 -12.76
N VAL A 18 -3.27 11.89 -12.00
CA VAL A 18 -3.86 12.83 -11.02
C VAL A 18 -3.12 12.88 -9.66
N GLY A 19 -2.00 12.16 -9.52
CA GLY A 19 -1.18 12.19 -8.29
C GLY A 19 -1.56 11.19 -7.18
N LYS A 20 -2.38 10.16 -7.48
CA LYS A 20 -2.84 9.16 -6.48
C LYS A 20 -1.73 8.60 -5.61
N THR A 21 -0.67 8.09 -6.24
CA THR A 21 0.46 7.46 -5.56
C THR A 21 1.19 8.45 -4.66
N THR A 22 1.41 9.67 -5.15
CA THR A 22 2.02 10.74 -4.36
C THR A 22 1.17 11.08 -3.14
N THR A 23 -0.14 11.23 -3.32
CA THR A 23 -1.06 11.55 -2.23
C THR A 23 -1.18 10.40 -1.22
N SER A 24 -1.26 9.15 -1.67
CA SER A 24 -1.34 7.99 -0.76
C SER A 24 -0.05 7.82 0.06
N CYS A 25 1.12 8.03 -0.55
CA CYS A 25 2.41 8.02 0.16
C CYS A 25 2.48 9.14 1.21
N ALA A 26 2.13 10.37 0.81
CA ALA A 26 2.13 11.51 1.72
C ALA A 26 1.17 11.30 2.90
N PHE A 27 -0.03 10.78 2.62
CA PHE A 27 -1.03 10.44 3.65
C PHE A 27 -0.49 9.40 4.63
N ALA A 28 0.00 8.25 4.13
CA ALA A 28 0.50 7.17 4.98
C ALA A 28 1.68 7.62 5.85
N CYS A 29 2.62 8.38 5.29
CA CYS A 29 3.76 8.92 6.03
C CYS A 29 3.32 9.91 7.13
N GLN A 30 2.33 10.76 6.88
CA GLN A 30 1.79 11.68 7.89
C GLN A 30 0.99 10.93 8.96
N TRP A 31 0.20 9.93 8.56
CA TRP A 31 -0.56 9.09 9.49
C TRP A 31 0.37 8.36 10.46
N ALA A 32 1.42 7.74 9.93
CA ALA A 32 2.43 7.02 10.72
C ALA A 32 3.14 7.92 11.74
N LYS A 33 3.38 9.19 11.39
CA LYS A 33 3.96 10.18 12.31
C LYS A 33 2.97 10.62 13.40
N LYS A 34 1.69 10.77 13.04
CA LYS A 34 0.63 11.20 13.98
C LYS A 34 0.28 10.09 14.98
N PHE A 35 0.31 8.84 14.54
CA PHE A 35 -0.10 7.66 15.33
C PHE A 35 1.04 6.63 15.39
N PRO A 36 2.08 6.86 16.22
CA PRO A 36 3.25 5.99 16.28
C PRO A 36 2.96 4.57 16.76
N ASP A 37 1.88 4.38 17.52
CA ASP A 37 1.47 3.09 18.06
C ASP A 37 0.62 2.25 17.09
N GLU A 38 0.18 2.83 15.97
CA GLU A 38 -0.60 2.13 14.95
C GLU A 38 0.29 1.39 13.96
N LYS A 39 -0.16 0.21 13.50
CA LYS A 39 0.48 -0.54 12.41
C LYS A 39 -0.22 -0.20 11.11
N ILE A 40 0.52 0.40 10.18
CA ILE A 40 -0.03 0.92 8.93
C ILE A 40 0.56 0.13 7.76
N LEU A 41 -0.29 -0.23 6.82
CA LEU A 41 0.11 -0.90 5.58
C LEU A 41 -0.37 -0.08 4.39
N LEU A 42 0.58 0.46 3.62
CA LEU A 42 0.33 1.11 2.35
C LEU A 42 0.48 0.07 1.22
N ILE A 43 -0.64 -0.22 0.53
CA ILE A 43 -0.70 -1.18 -0.56
C ILE A 43 -0.92 -0.44 -1.88
N SER A 44 -0.14 -0.78 -2.91
CA SER A 44 -0.44 -0.44 -4.30
C SER A 44 -0.99 -1.66 -5.03
N THR A 45 -2.10 -1.48 -5.75
CA THR A 45 -2.60 -2.44 -6.75
C THR A 45 -2.30 -1.99 -8.18
N ASP A 46 -1.59 -0.86 -8.35
CA ASP A 46 -1.20 -0.34 -9.66
C ASP A 46 -0.05 -1.19 -10.21
N PRO A 47 -0.15 -1.71 -11.45
CA PRO A 47 0.95 -2.43 -12.10
C PRO A 47 2.22 -1.58 -12.26
N ALA A 48 2.10 -0.24 -12.23
CA ALA A 48 3.25 0.63 -12.30
C ALA A 48 4.06 0.62 -10.99
N HIS A 49 5.39 0.53 -11.10
CA HIS A 49 6.34 0.61 -9.98
C HIS A 49 6.41 2.00 -9.28
N SER A 50 5.38 2.84 -9.48
CA SER A 50 5.33 4.23 -9.01
C SER A 50 5.43 4.37 -7.49
N LEU A 51 5.07 3.34 -6.72
CA LEU A 51 5.20 3.38 -5.26
C LEU A 51 6.68 3.41 -4.83
N GLY A 52 7.51 2.56 -5.44
CA GLY A 52 8.96 2.55 -5.21
C GLY A 52 9.61 3.84 -5.70
N ASP A 53 9.19 4.37 -6.85
CA ASP A 53 9.69 5.63 -7.39
C ASP A 53 9.41 6.81 -6.43
N VAL A 54 8.21 6.90 -5.86
CA VAL A 54 7.85 7.99 -4.94
C VAL A 54 8.62 7.88 -3.62
N LEU A 55 8.83 6.65 -3.13
CA LEU A 55 9.49 6.40 -1.85
C LEU A 55 11.01 6.28 -1.96
N GLN A 56 11.55 6.22 -3.18
CA GLN A 56 12.98 6.00 -3.47
C GLN A 56 13.54 4.75 -2.79
N ILE A 57 12.73 3.68 -2.79
CA ILE A 57 13.09 2.36 -2.26
C ILE A 57 12.57 1.26 -3.18
N GLU A 58 13.15 0.08 -3.07
CA GLU A 58 12.57 -1.12 -3.67
C GLU A 58 11.28 -1.49 -2.92
N VAL A 59 10.22 -1.80 -3.68
CA VAL A 59 8.94 -2.26 -3.14
C VAL A 59 8.53 -3.51 -3.89
N THR A 60 8.25 -4.57 -3.14
CA THR A 60 7.87 -5.89 -3.65
C THR A 60 6.49 -6.29 -3.14
N ASP A 61 6.06 -7.50 -3.49
CA ASP A 61 4.84 -8.10 -2.94
C ASP A 61 4.99 -8.61 -1.50
N THR A 62 6.11 -8.31 -0.83
CA THR A 62 6.31 -8.57 0.60
C THR A 62 6.24 -7.27 1.40
N PRO A 63 5.34 -7.15 2.40
CA PRO A 63 5.28 -6.00 3.29
C PRO A 63 6.64 -5.71 3.94
N THR A 64 7.18 -4.52 3.70
CA THR A 64 8.48 -4.10 4.26
C THR A 64 8.34 -2.76 4.98
N PRO A 65 8.80 -2.62 6.24
CA PRO A 65 8.73 -1.36 6.97
C PRO A 65 9.68 -0.32 6.38
N LEU A 66 9.28 0.95 6.40
CA LEU A 66 10.17 2.06 6.07
C LEU A 66 11.19 2.27 7.20
N GLN A 67 12.47 2.43 6.85
CA GLN A 67 13.53 2.68 7.84
C GLN A 67 13.27 3.92 8.70
N SER A 68 12.70 4.97 8.10
CA SER A 68 12.36 6.23 8.78
C SER A 68 11.05 6.18 9.57
N LEU A 69 10.19 5.21 9.30
CA LEU A 69 8.85 5.04 9.88
C LEU A 69 8.57 3.54 10.07
N PRO A 70 9.10 2.91 11.13
CA PRO A 70 9.04 1.46 11.31
C PRO A 70 7.62 0.91 11.51
N ASN A 71 6.66 1.78 11.83
CA ASN A 71 5.24 1.46 11.94
C ASN A 71 4.48 1.53 10.60
N LEU A 72 5.13 1.97 9.52
CA LEU A 72 4.59 2.02 8.16
C LEU A 72 5.27 0.98 7.28
N SER A 73 4.53 -0.05 6.90
CA SER A 73 4.95 -1.02 5.89
C SER A 73 4.37 -0.69 4.52
N VAL A 74 5.13 -1.02 3.47
CA VAL A 74 4.74 -0.82 2.07
C VAL A 74 4.75 -2.14 1.31
N ARG A 75 3.79 -2.31 0.40
CA ARG A 75 3.66 -3.49 -0.46
C ARG A 75 3.10 -3.10 -1.83
N ALA A 76 3.67 -3.64 -2.90
CA ALA A 76 3.11 -3.53 -4.24
C ALA A 76 2.66 -4.92 -4.69
N LEU A 77 1.36 -5.07 -4.98
CA LEU A 77 0.80 -6.37 -5.32
C LEU A 77 1.29 -6.86 -6.68
N ASP A 78 1.73 -8.12 -6.73
CA ASP A 78 1.98 -8.81 -8.00
C ASP A 78 0.70 -9.50 -8.47
N ALA A 79 0.07 -8.92 -9.49
CA ALA A 79 -1.18 -9.45 -10.04
C ALA A 79 -1.03 -10.84 -10.68
N ASN A 80 0.16 -11.17 -11.23
CA ASN A 80 0.39 -12.48 -11.84
C ASN A 80 0.52 -13.55 -10.77
N LEU A 81 1.30 -13.27 -9.73
CA LEU A 81 1.45 -14.17 -8.58
C LEU A 81 0.09 -14.43 -7.91
N LEU A 82 -0.68 -13.37 -7.64
CA LEU A 82 -2.01 -13.49 -7.05
C LEU A 82 -2.97 -14.32 -7.92
N LEU A 83 -2.89 -14.19 -9.25
CA LEU A 83 -3.69 -14.98 -10.17
C LEU A 83 -3.27 -16.45 -10.18
N GLU A 84 -1.97 -16.73 -10.15
CA GLU A 84 -1.45 -18.10 -10.06
C GLU A 84 -1.86 -18.78 -8.76
N GLU A 85 -1.71 -18.10 -7.62
CA GLU A 85 -2.17 -18.57 -6.31
C GLU A 85 -3.68 -18.85 -6.29
N PHE A 86 -4.47 -17.94 -6.89
CA PHE A 86 -5.90 -18.13 -7.01
C PHE A 86 -6.26 -19.39 -7.82
N LYS A 87 -5.61 -19.60 -8.97
CA LYS A 87 -5.81 -20.79 -9.81
C LYS A 87 -5.40 -22.07 -9.10
N GLN A 88 -4.28 -22.09 -8.39
CA GLN A 88 -3.86 -23.27 -7.63
C GLN A 88 -4.86 -23.61 -6.53
N ARG A 89 -5.47 -22.61 -5.90
CA ARG A 89 -6.41 -22.81 -4.79
C ARG A 89 -7.80 -23.25 -5.22
N TYR A 90 -8.27 -22.77 -6.38
CA TYR A 90 -9.67 -22.93 -6.80
C TYR A 90 -9.85 -23.55 -8.19
N GLY A 91 -8.77 -23.85 -8.91
CA GLY A 91 -8.81 -24.29 -10.32
C GLY A 91 -9.47 -25.66 -10.55
N ASP A 92 -9.62 -26.48 -9.50
CA ASP A 92 -10.35 -27.75 -9.56
C ASP A 92 -11.85 -27.59 -9.24
N ILE A 93 -12.25 -26.44 -8.69
CA ILE A 93 -13.62 -26.14 -8.24
C ILE A 93 -14.35 -25.22 -9.23
N LEU A 94 -13.60 -24.46 -10.03
CA LEU A 94 -14.08 -23.61 -11.14
C LEU A 94 -13.95 -24.32 -12.47
#